data_AF-A0A0B1P042-F1
#
_entry.id   AF-A0A0B1P042-F1
#
_cell.length_a   1.000
_cell.length_b   1.000
_cell.length_c   1.000
_cell.angle_alpha   90.00
_cell.angle_beta   90.00
_cell.angle_gamma   90.00
#
_symmetry.space_group_name_H-M   'P 1'
#
loop_
_entity.id
_entity.type
_entity.pdbx_description
1 polymer ?
#
loop_
_entity_poly.entity_id
_entity_poly.type
_entity_poly.pdbx_seq_one_letter_code
_entity_poly.pdbx_strand_id
1 'polypeptide(L)'
;MPLKEYELQTIYQAIRSQNKDTPIQVFGSHTHIRNFVKYDSKAAGLQSGRYLETIGWASINGVKNNSQFGAADEVSFHRRYIDNNILGFRYHTGLSASEFPTEHGKNTTSYITKVRHRLGLDQKYGCIPRDLYYSRSPFPGNDTIAAWMAYELLPGIAKKQFNQPNVTTFFMVNCGFMRSNLYQGPFLHDTSFTLTPFQDKIAVIRKVPYKAAVDISKRGLWDVSVFHEKLLSRSISYEQTSLRSRNFEPNNTNRDQPSVDNKKISTSTNSSTLLRGYITTDDGGSDGDDTLYSHLGAVVKPPPFMTAVTGLPDDGEPEYVDLAFNSFLTSMMLILLQNKGHDFDKSKVEYHSDEQIRDMISMWVKDNWIGNC
;
A
#
# COMPACT_ATOMS: atom_id res chain seq x y z
N MET A 1 -6.18 11.97 6.15
CA MET A 1 -7.00 11.12 7.04
C MET A 1 -8.09 10.43 6.22
N PRO A 2 -8.41 9.17 6.50
CA PRO A 2 -9.50 8.44 5.85
C PRO A 2 -10.89 8.98 6.17
N LEU A 3 -11.83 8.85 5.22
CA LEU A 3 -13.13 9.51 5.32
C LEU A 3 -14.03 9.00 6.46
N LYS A 4 -13.93 7.71 6.78
CA LYS A 4 -14.75 7.06 7.84
C LYS A 4 -13.96 6.85 9.13
N GLU A 5 -12.81 7.50 9.29
CA GLU A 5 -11.99 7.34 10.50
C GLU A 5 -12.46 8.24 11.65
N TYR A 6 -12.25 7.78 12.88
CA TYR A 6 -12.68 8.47 14.11
C TYR A 6 -12.23 9.92 14.16
N GLU A 7 -10.99 10.22 13.76
CA GLU A 7 -10.44 11.58 13.78
C GLU A 7 -11.26 12.52 12.91
N LEU A 8 -11.50 12.13 11.66
CA LEU A 8 -12.21 12.96 10.70
C LEU A 8 -13.68 13.09 11.06
N GLN A 9 -14.30 12.02 11.56
CA GLN A 9 -15.66 12.07 12.10
C GLN A 9 -15.77 13.04 13.28
N THR A 10 -14.81 13.02 14.19
CA THR A 10 -14.75 13.95 15.34
C THR A 10 -14.66 15.40 14.85
N ILE A 11 -13.78 15.68 13.90
CA ILE A 11 -13.61 17.02 13.32
C ILE A 11 -14.91 17.48 12.62
N TYR A 12 -15.49 16.63 11.79
CA TYR A 12 -16.75 16.92 11.11
C TYR A 12 -17.87 17.24 12.11
N GLN A 13 -18.04 16.41 13.15
CA GLN A 13 -19.06 16.62 14.19
C GLN A 13 -18.84 17.94 14.94
N ALA A 14 -17.59 18.27 15.27
CA ALA A 14 -17.25 19.53 15.92
C ALA A 14 -17.63 20.74 15.04
N ILE A 15 -17.25 20.73 13.75
CA ILE A 15 -17.60 21.80 12.80
C ILE A 15 -19.13 21.93 12.67
N ARG A 16 -19.82 20.81 12.46
CA ARG A 16 -21.28 20.77 12.29
C ARG A 16 -22.03 21.24 13.53
N SER A 17 -21.50 21.01 14.73
CA SER A 17 -22.10 21.49 15.99
C SER A 17 -22.19 23.01 16.07
N GLN A 18 -21.22 23.71 15.48
CA GLN A 18 -21.15 25.17 15.43
C GLN A 18 -21.81 25.74 14.17
N ASN A 19 -21.81 24.98 13.07
CA ASN A 19 -22.25 25.42 11.75
C ASN A 19 -23.32 24.47 11.20
N LYS A 20 -24.56 24.59 11.69
CA LYS A 20 -25.63 23.61 11.41
C LYS A 20 -26.01 23.49 9.93
N ASP A 21 -25.99 24.61 9.19
CA ASP A 21 -26.52 24.67 7.82
C ASP A 21 -25.46 24.88 6.73
N THR A 22 -24.20 25.07 7.12
CA THR A 22 -23.10 25.35 6.18
C THR A 22 -22.76 24.10 5.38
N PRO A 23 -22.68 24.16 4.04
CA PRO A 23 -22.20 23.03 3.25
C PRO A 23 -20.75 22.68 3.63
N ILE A 24 -20.45 21.38 3.82
CA ILE A 24 -19.11 20.90 4.19
C ILE A 24 -18.62 19.92 3.12
N GLN A 25 -17.47 20.21 2.50
CA GLN A 25 -16.77 19.26 1.64
C GLN A 25 -15.45 18.86 2.27
N VAL A 26 -15.24 17.56 2.43
CA VAL A 26 -14.01 16.99 2.98
C VAL A 26 -13.20 16.33 1.86
N PHE A 27 -11.88 16.49 1.89
CA PHE A 27 -10.95 15.76 1.02
C PHE A 27 -10.07 14.86 1.88
N GLY A 28 -10.38 13.57 1.86
CA GLY A 28 -9.69 12.53 2.62
C GLY A 28 -8.56 11.87 1.82
N SER A 29 -7.73 11.08 2.51
CA SER A 29 -6.56 10.41 1.92
C SER A 29 -6.13 9.21 2.78
N HIS A 30 -4.88 8.76 2.67
CA HIS A 30 -4.22 7.72 3.49
C HIS A 30 -4.56 6.26 3.17
N THR A 31 -5.83 5.89 2.97
CA THR A 31 -6.21 4.48 2.68
C THR A 31 -5.99 4.04 1.23
N HIS A 32 -5.50 4.90 0.35
CA HIS A 32 -5.13 4.55 -1.03
C HIS A 32 -6.32 4.08 -1.91
N ILE A 33 -7.56 4.46 -1.58
CA ILE A 33 -8.78 4.05 -2.31
C ILE A 33 -9.51 5.22 -2.96
N ARG A 34 -10.31 4.93 -3.98
CA ARG A 34 -11.40 5.79 -4.45
C ARG A 34 -12.57 5.61 -3.49
N ASN A 35 -13.08 6.70 -2.93
CA ASN A 35 -14.22 6.62 -2.02
C ASN A 35 -14.94 7.96 -1.88
N PHE A 36 -16.26 7.89 -1.68
CA PHE A 36 -17.10 9.04 -1.43
C PHE A 36 -18.04 8.76 -0.26
N VAL A 37 -18.12 9.68 0.68
CA VAL A 37 -18.87 9.51 1.92
C VAL A 37 -19.88 10.64 2.08
N LYS A 38 -21.14 10.30 2.36
CA LYS A 38 -22.17 11.28 2.72
C LYS A 38 -22.26 11.32 4.24
N TYR A 39 -21.90 12.45 4.84
CA TYR A 39 -21.94 12.63 6.28
C TYR A 39 -23.32 13.10 6.75
N ASP A 40 -23.94 14.01 6.00
CA ASP A 40 -25.33 14.46 6.14
C ASP A 40 -25.85 15.02 4.80
N SER A 41 -27.03 15.62 4.78
CA SER A 41 -27.63 16.19 3.56
C SER A 41 -26.88 17.41 2.99
N LYS A 42 -25.95 17.99 3.75
CA LYS A 42 -25.15 19.18 3.41
C LYS A 42 -23.66 18.92 3.63
N ALA A 43 -23.22 17.67 3.75
CA ALA A 43 -21.83 17.32 3.97
C ALA A 43 -21.43 16.03 3.28
N ALA A 44 -20.33 16.11 2.53
CA ALA A 44 -19.75 14.95 1.87
C ALA A 44 -18.22 14.97 1.90
N GLY A 45 -17.61 13.81 1.65
CA GLY A 45 -16.17 13.61 1.61
C GLY A 45 -15.74 12.85 0.36
N LEU A 46 -14.58 13.21 -0.22
CA LEU A 46 -13.99 12.56 -1.38
C LEU A 46 -12.56 12.05 -1.06
N GLN A 47 -12.25 10.85 -1.54
CA GLN A 47 -10.93 10.21 -1.51
C GLN A 47 -10.54 9.78 -2.93
N SER A 48 -9.32 10.11 -3.33
CA SER A 48 -8.93 10.09 -4.75
C SER A 48 -7.83 9.08 -5.06
N GLY A 49 -7.93 7.87 -4.50
CA GLY A 49 -7.04 6.77 -4.87
C GLY A 49 -5.59 6.96 -4.40
N ARG A 50 -4.64 6.59 -5.26
CA ARG A 50 -3.20 6.54 -4.97
C ARG A 50 -2.35 6.71 -6.23
N TYR A 51 -1.06 6.95 -6.04
CA TYR A 51 0.02 6.78 -7.04
C TYR A 51 -0.19 7.50 -8.38
N LEU A 52 -0.90 8.62 -8.37
CA LEU A 52 -1.32 9.32 -9.59
C LEU A 52 -2.08 8.39 -10.56
N GLU A 53 -2.81 7.40 -10.07
CA GLU A 53 -3.71 6.57 -10.88
C GLU A 53 -5.07 7.28 -11.07
N THR A 54 -5.41 8.21 -10.18
CA THR A 54 -6.74 8.83 -10.11
C THR A 54 -6.64 10.33 -9.83
N ILE A 55 -7.39 11.12 -10.60
CA ILE A 55 -7.73 12.51 -10.29
C ILE A 55 -9.16 12.52 -9.75
N GLY A 56 -9.33 12.91 -8.49
CA GLY A 56 -10.66 13.07 -7.91
C GLY A 56 -11.30 14.38 -8.33
N TRP A 57 -12.55 14.31 -8.76
CA TRP A 57 -13.36 15.46 -9.13
C TRP A 57 -14.60 15.53 -8.23
N ALA A 58 -14.91 16.72 -7.73
CA ALA A 58 -16.11 17.01 -6.99
C ALA A 58 -16.76 18.31 -7.50
N SER A 59 -18.08 18.34 -7.58
CA SER A 59 -18.84 19.57 -7.75
C SER A 59 -20.00 19.63 -6.76
N ILE A 60 -20.34 20.85 -6.36
CA ILE A 60 -21.37 21.12 -5.35
C ILE A 60 -22.31 22.17 -5.93
N ASN A 61 -23.58 21.83 -6.06
CA ASN A 61 -24.61 22.76 -6.48
C ASN A 61 -25.31 23.36 -5.25
N GLY A 62 -25.90 24.54 -5.41
CA GLY A 62 -26.72 25.16 -4.35
C GLY A 62 -25.92 25.94 -3.29
N VAL A 63 -24.60 26.13 -3.46
CA VAL A 63 -23.80 26.99 -2.58
C VAL A 63 -24.12 28.45 -2.88
N LYS A 64 -24.95 29.08 -2.03
CA LYS A 64 -25.34 30.50 -2.16
C LYS A 64 -24.39 31.40 -1.34
N ASN A 65 -24.03 32.55 -1.92
CA ASN A 65 -23.09 33.52 -1.36
C ASN A 65 -23.79 34.63 -0.52
N ASN A 66 -24.86 34.30 0.22
CA ASN A 66 -25.62 35.33 0.95
C ASN A 66 -25.35 35.30 2.46
N SER A 67 -24.82 36.40 2.98
CA SER A 67 -24.29 36.58 4.34
C SER A 67 -25.34 36.92 5.40
N GLN A 68 -26.63 36.91 5.05
CA GLN A 68 -27.75 37.03 5.97
C GLN A 68 -28.57 35.75 5.93
N PHE A 69 -28.40 34.91 6.94
CA PHE A 69 -29.18 33.73 7.30
C PHE A 69 -30.26 33.28 6.30
N GLY A 70 -29.94 32.24 5.52
CA GLY A 70 -30.92 31.40 4.85
C GLY A 70 -30.27 30.07 4.56
N ALA A 71 -30.89 28.98 5.03
CA ALA A 71 -30.44 27.62 4.79
C ALA A 71 -29.97 27.45 3.34
N ALA A 72 -28.83 26.80 3.11
CA ALA A 72 -28.58 26.26 1.79
C ALA A 72 -29.79 25.37 1.46
N ASP A 73 -30.62 25.82 0.50
CA ASP A 73 -31.56 24.96 -0.21
C ASP A 73 -30.81 23.74 -0.74
N GLU A 74 -31.53 22.64 -0.92
CA GLU A 74 -31.07 21.31 -1.36
C GLU A 74 -29.70 21.31 -2.05
N VAL A 75 -28.63 21.13 -1.26
CA VAL A 75 -27.26 21.02 -1.77
C VAL A 75 -27.09 19.63 -2.36
N SER A 76 -26.55 19.56 -3.56
CA SER A 76 -26.22 18.29 -4.19
C SER A 76 -24.72 18.18 -4.44
N PHE A 77 -24.19 17.00 -4.16
CA PHE A 77 -22.79 16.66 -4.30
C PHE A 77 -22.63 15.67 -5.45
N HIS A 78 -21.73 15.97 -6.35
CA HIS A 78 -21.37 15.08 -7.46
C HIS A 78 -19.89 14.74 -7.37
N ARG A 79 -19.55 13.51 -7.76
CA ARG A 79 -18.18 12.98 -7.71
C ARG A 79 -17.82 12.21 -8.97
N ARG A 80 -16.58 12.34 -9.42
CA ARG A 80 -15.96 11.51 -10.46
C ARG A 80 -14.54 11.10 -10.06
N TYR A 81 -14.14 9.90 -10.45
CA TYR A 81 -12.76 9.41 -10.37
C TYR A 81 -12.23 9.30 -11.80
N ILE A 82 -11.36 10.24 -12.16
CA ILE A 82 -10.81 10.33 -13.51
C ILE A 82 -9.50 9.57 -13.55
N ASP A 83 -9.37 8.60 -14.44
CA ASP A 83 -8.09 7.93 -14.63
C ASP A 83 -7.03 8.92 -15.12
N ASN A 84 -5.83 8.86 -14.55
CA ASN A 84 -4.73 9.74 -14.95
C ASN A 84 -4.12 9.28 -16.29
N ASN A 85 -4.83 9.52 -17.38
CA ASN A 85 -4.36 9.23 -18.72
C ASN A 85 -4.82 10.32 -19.70
N ILE A 86 -4.05 10.49 -20.78
CA ILE A 86 -4.27 11.58 -21.74
C ILE A 86 -5.61 11.46 -22.48
N LEU A 87 -6.15 10.24 -22.63
CA LEU A 87 -7.43 10.02 -23.30
C LEU A 87 -8.58 10.51 -22.42
N GLY A 88 -8.57 10.17 -21.13
CA GLY A 88 -9.53 10.67 -20.15
C GLY A 88 -9.47 12.19 -20.04
N PHE A 89 -8.28 12.78 -19.95
CA PHE A 89 -8.14 14.23 -19.88
C PHE A 89 -8.66 14.96 -21.11
N ARG A 90 -8.39 14.43 -22.31
CA ARG A 90 -8.93 14.99 -23.56
C ARG A 90 -10.43 14.85 -23.65
N TYR A 91 -10.98 13.72 -23.20
CA TYR A 91 -12.43 13.52 -23.14
C TYR A 91 -13.11 14.59 -22.27
N HIS A 92 -12.61 14.82 -21.05
CA HIS A 92 -13.23 15.79 -20.12
C HIS A 92 -13.00 17.26 -20.50
N THR A 93 -11.93 17.57 -21.23
CA THR A 93 -11.65 18.94 -21.70
C THR A 93 -12.28 19.25 -23.05
N GLY A 94 -12.70 18.23 -23.82
CA GLY A 94 -13.19 18.38 -25.19
C GLY A 94 -12.10 18.75 -26.21
N LEU A 95 -10.81 18.71 -25.82
CA LEU A 95 -9.70 19.15 -26.67
C LEU A 95 -9.12 18.01 -27.52
N SER A 96 -8.76 18.33 -28.77
CA SER A 96 -8.07 17.39 -29.66
C SER A 96 -6.62 17.11 -29.22
N ALA A 97 -5.97 16.15 -29.87
CA ALA A 97 -4.59 15.77 -29.56
C ALA A 97 -3.59 16.93 -29.76
N SER A 98 -3.89 17.81 -30.72
CA SER A 98 -3.07 18.98 -31.05
C SER A 98 -3.34 20.18 -30.13
N GLU A 99 -4.57 20.30 -29.61
CA GLU A 99 -4.99 21.46 -28.79
C GLU A 99 -4.77 21.23 -27.29
N PHE A 100 -4.85 19.98 -26.83
CA PHE A 100 -4.70 19.63 -25.42
C PHE A 100 -3.32 20.02 -24.83
N PRO A 101 -2.18 19.77 -25.51
CA PRO A 101 -0.87 20.07 -24.95
C PRO A 101 -0.63 21.58 -24.86
N THR A 102 -0.45 22.11 -23.65
CA THR A 102 0.01 23.49 -23.44
C THR A 102 1.53 23.56 -23.48
N GLU A 103 2.09 24.74 -23.80
CA GLU A 103 3.54 24.95 -23.75
C GLU A 103 4.10 24.70 -22.34
N HIS A 104 3.37 25.10 -21.30
CA HIS A 104 3.74 24.79 -19.92
C HIS A 104 3.76 23.28 -19.65
N GLY A 105 2.76 22.53 -20.11
CA GLY A 105 2.71 21.07 -19.97
C GLY A 105 3.87 20.37 -20.67
N LYS A 106 4.21 20.78 -21.89
CA LYS A 106 5.37 20.26 -22.64
C LYS A 106 6.69 20.55 -21.91
N ASN A 107 6.85 21.76 -21.39
CA ASN A 107 8.03 22.14 -20.61
C ASN A 107 8.17 21.32 -19.33
N THR A 108 7.07 21.07 -18.61
CA THR A 108 7.05 20.20 -17.43
C THR A 108 7.42 18.76 -17.79
N THR A 109 6.88 18.21 -18.88
CA THR A 109 7.26 16.87 -19.38
C THR A 109 8.76 16.80 -19.70
N SER A 110 9.30 17.80 -20.42
CA SER A 110 10.73 17.87 -20.72
C SER A 110 11.59 17.95 -19.45
N TYR A 111 11.15 18.72 -18.46
CA TYR A 111 11.83 18.82 -17.17
C TYR A 111 11.85 17.49 -16.42
N ILE A 112 10.73 16.78 -16.34
CA ILE A 112 10.64 15.45 -15.73
C ILE A 112 11.60 14.49 -16.43
N THR A 113 11.61 14.44 -17.76
CA THR A 113 12.53 13.59 -18.53
C THR A 113 14.00 13.90 -18.21
N LYS A 114 14.37 15.19 -18.16
CA LYS A 114 15.75 15.61 -17.82
C LYS A 114 16.15 15.18 -16.41
N VAL A 115 15.23 15.31 -15.44
CA VAL A 115 15.49 14.91 -14.05
C VAL A 115 15.63 13.40 -13.93
N ARG A 116 14.77 12.61 -14.57
CA ARG A 116 14.87 11.14 -14.59
C ARG A 116 16.23 10.67 -15.10
N HIS A 117 16.69 11.24 -16.22
CA HIS A 117 18.00 10.93 -16.80
C HIS A 117 19.14 11.32 -15.85
N ARG A 118 19.10 12.53 -15.27
CA ARG A 118 20.13 12.99 -14.31
C ARG A 118 20.24 12.09 -13.08
N LEU A 119 19.12 11.58 -12.60
CA LEU A 119 19.05 10.67 -11.44
C LEU A 119 19.34 9.21 -11.81
N GLY A 120 19.56 8.90 -13.09
CA GLY A 120 19.80 7.53 -13.55
C GLY A 120 18.63 6.59 -13.27
N LEU A 121 17.38 7.09 -13.23
CA LEU A 121 16.21 6.26 -12.90
C LEU A 121 15.94 5.17 -13.94
N ASP A 122 16.41 5.36 -15.18
CA ASP A 122 16.28 4.40 -16.27
C ASP A 122 17.43 3.38 -16.33
N GLN A 123 18.33 3.38 -15.33
CA GLN A 123 19.38 2.36 -15.23
C GLN A 123 18.77 0.99 -14.97
N LYS A 124 19.06 0.02 -15.85
CA LYS A 124 18.58 -1.37 -15.72
C LYS A 124 19.46 -2.20 -14.77
N TYR A 125 18.82 -2.92 -13.85
CA TYR A 125 19.47 -3.95 -13.03
C TYR A 125 19.28 -5.35 -13.63
N GLY A 126 18.10 -5.68 -14.13
CA GLY A 126 17.78 -7.01 -14.67
C GLY A 126 16.42 -7.05 -15.36
N CYS A 127 15.94 -8.26 -15.67
CA CYS A 127 14.68 -8.49 -16.38
C CYS A 127 13.75 -9.40 -15.58
N ILE A 128 12.65 -8.84 -15.09
CA ILE A 128 11.59 -9.53 -14.36
C ILE A 128 11.01 -10.62 -15.26
N PRO A 129 11.08 -11.91 -14.88
CA PRO A 129 10.75 -13.01 -15.79
C PRO A 129 9.24 -13.27 -15.93
N ARG A 130 8.44 -12.78 -14.98
CA ARG A 130 6.98 -12.97 -14.92
C ARG A 130 6.32 -11.88 -14.08
N ASP A 131 5.03 -11.67 -14.28
CA ASP A 131 4.25 -10.80 -13.40
C ASP A 131 4.21 -11.37 -11.97
N LEU A 132 4.44 -10.50 -10.99
CA LEU A 132 4.35 -10.77 -9.56
C LEU A 132 3.41 -9.74 -8.92
N TYR A 133 2.27 -10.21 -8.44
CA TYR A 133 1.25 -9.38 -7.84
C TYR A 133 1.49 -9.20 -6.34
N TYR A 134 1.43 -7.96 -5.88
CA TYR A 134 1.51 -7.60 -4.47
C TYR A 134 0.22 -7.92 -3.72
N SER A 135 -0.93 -7.56 -4.30
CA SER A 135 -2.21 -7.58 -3.58
C SER A 135 -3.41 -8.15 -4.37
N ARG A 136 -3.17 -9.13 -5.26
CA ARG A 136 -4.20 -9.64 -6.19
C ARG A 136 -4.18 -11.16 -6.42
N SER A 137 -3.17 -11.85 -5.91
CA SER A 137 -3.10 -13.30 -5.95
C SER A 137 -2.75 -13.81 -4.55
N PRO A 138 -3.37 -14.91 -4.08
CA PRO A 138 -3.11 -15.44 -2.75
C PRO A 138 -1.77 -16.17 -2.68
N PHE A 139 -1.04 -15.96 -1.59
CA PHE A 139 0.06 -16.83 -1.21
C PHE A 139 -0.48 -18.25 -0.91
N PRO A 140 0.14 -19.34 -1.39
CA PRO A 140 1.48 -19.43 -1.97
C PRO A 140 1.55 -19.47 -3.51
N GLY A 141 0.60 -18.86 -4.24
CA GLY A 141 0.61 -18.82 -5.71
C GLY A 141 1.91 -18.24 -6.30
N ASN A 142 2.42 -18.86 -7.38
CA ASN A 142 3.73 -18.54 -7.99
C ASN A 142 3.82 -17.16 -8.65
N ASP A 143 2.67 -16.53 -8.92
CA ASP A 143 2.53 -15.19 -9.47
C ASP A 143 2.40 -14.11 -8.38
N THR A 144 2.73 -14.43 -7.13
CA THR A 144 2.72 -13.48 -6.02
C THR A 144 4.12 -13.01 -5.67
N ILE A 145 4.24 -11.73 -5.29
CA ILE A 145 5.47 -11.19 -4.68
C ILE A 145 5.83 -11.97 -3.42
N ALA A 146 4.83 -12.36 -2.61
CA ALA A 146 5.05 -13.13 -1.40
C ALA A 146 5.74 -14.48 -1.69
N ALA A 147 5.29 -15.24 -2.69
CA ALA A 147 5.92 -16.50 -3.06
C ALA A 147 7.35 -16.29 -3.58
N TRP A 148 7.57 -15.29 -4.44
CA TRP A 148 8.93 -14.93 -4.89
C TRP A 148 9.84 -14.55 -3.71
N MET A 149 9.33 -13.80 -2.73
CA MET A 149 10.06 -13.45 -1.51
C MET A 149 10.46 -14.69 -0.71
N ALA A 150 9.50 -15.58 -0.44
CA ALA A 150 9.72 -16.78 0.38
C ALA A 150 10.70 -17.76 -0.25
N TYR A 151 10.56 -18.01 -1.56
CA TYR A 151 11.22 -19.13 -2.21
C TYR A 151 12.50 -18.75 -2.95
N GLU A 152 12.67 -17.47 -3.33
CA GLU A 152 13.80 -17.04 -4.17
C GLU A 152 14.59 -15.89 -3.51
N LEU A 153 13.94 -14.76 -3.27
CA LEU A 153 14.63 -13.52 -2.86
C LEU A 153 15.22 -13.60 -1.45
N LEU A 154 14.40 -13.86 -0.43
CA LEU A 154 14.87 -13.86 0.96
C LEU A 154 15.88 -14.97 1.23
N PRO A 155 15.70 -16.22 0.75
CA PRO A 155 16.74 -17.24 0.88
C PRO A 155 18.07 -16.83 0.23
N GLY A 156 18.02 -16.22 -0.96
CA GLY A 156 19.21 -15.73 -1.65
C GLY A 156 19.95 -14.63 -0.90
N ILE A 157 19.21 -13.63 -0.40
CA ILE A 157 19.78 -12.55 0.43
C ILE A 157 20.32 -13.12 1.73
N ALA A 158 19.56 -13.97 2.43
CA ALA A 158 19.99 -14.54 3.70
C ALA A 158 21.26 -15.38 3.55
N LYS A 159 21.36 -16.20 2.49
CA LYS A 159 22.57 -16.97 2.19
C LYS A 159 23.78 -16.07 1.90
N LYS A 160 23.59 -14.92 1.23
CA LYS A 160 24.68 -13.98 0.94
C LYS A 160 25.14 -13.21 2.19
N GLN A 161 24.20 -12.87 3.07
CA GLN A 161 24.44 -11.97 4.20
C GLN A 161 24.75 -12.68 5.53
N PHE A 162 24.20 -13.88 5.76
CA PHE A 162 24.20 -14.55 7.07
C PHE A 162 24.67 -16.00 7.03
N ASN A 163 25.26 -16.48 5.93
CA ASN A 163 25.76 -17.85 5.85
C ASN A 163 27.09 -18.01 6.60
N GLN A 164 27.02 -18.00 7.93
CA GLN A 164 28.14 -18.19 8.84
C GLN A 164 28.15 -19.64 9.35
N PRO A 165 29.31 -20.30 9.42
CA PRO A 165 29.40 -21.65 9.97
C PRO A 165 28.88 -21.71 11.41
N ASN A 166 28.06 -22.71 11.72
CA ASN A 166 27.52 -22.97 13.06
C ASN A 166 26.67 -21.85 13.68
N VAL A 167 26.17 -20.90 12.86
CA VAL A 167 25.26 -19.85 13.32
C VAL A 167 23.95 -19.95 12.54
N THR A 168 22.89 -20.37 13.24
CA THR A 168 21.55 -20.32 12.69
C THR A 168 21.04 -18.88 12.72
N THR A 169 20.56 -18.37 11.58
CA THR A 169 19.98 -17.02 11.48
C THR A 169 18.57 -17.08 10.90
N PHE A 170 17.63 -16.42 11.58
CA PHE A 170 16.27 -16.16 11.10
C PHE A 170 16.24 -14.76 10.50
N PHE A 171 16.08 -14.63 9.19
CA PHE A 171 15.92 -13.36 8.51
C PHE A 171 14.44 -13.08 8.22
N MET A 172 13.84 -12.17 9.00
CA MET A 172 12.42 -11.82 8.97
C MET A 172 12.19 -10.45 8.33
N VAL A 173 11.42 -10.40 7.26
CA VAL A 173 11.12 -9.15 6.56
C VAL A 173 9.62 -8.93 6.52
N ASN A 174 9.17 -7.74 6.91
CA ASN A 174 7.77 -7.33 6.72
C ASN A 174 7.44 -7.26 5.23
N CYS A 175 6.34 -7.82 4.74
CA CYS A 175 5.96 -7.66 3.32
C CYS A 175 5.46 -6.26 2.98
N GLY A 176 4.97 -5.49 3.95
CA GLY A 176 4.38 -4.16 3.76
C GLY A 176 5.36 -3.07 3.29
N PHE A 177 6.67 -3.33 3.40
CA PHE A 177 7.71 -2.49 2.80
C PHE A 177 7.71 -2.53 1.27
N MET A 178 7.10 -3.56 0.66
CA MET A 178 6.85 -3.63 -0.77
C MET A 178 5.54 -2.91 -1.12
N ARG A 179 5.54 -2.07 -2.16
CA ARG A 179 4.48 -1.10 -2.42
C ARG A 179 3.77 -1.23 -3.76
N SER A 180 4.33 -2.04 -4.67
CA SER A 180 3.84 -2.22 -6.04
C SER A 180 3.91 -3.68 -6.50
N ASN A 181 3.18 -3.99 -7.57
CA ASN A 181 3.44 -5.20 -8.35
C ASN A 181 4.79 -5.08 -9.07
N LEU A 182 5.30 -6.21 -9.56
CA LEU A 182 6.36 -6.26 -10.56
C LEU A 182 5.78 -6.88 -11.83
N TYR A 183 5.87 -6.17 -12.94
CA TYR A 183 5.43 -6.69 -14.23
C TYR A 183 6.62 -7.24 -15.00
N GLN A 184 6.40 -8.28 -15.79
CA GLN A 184 7.42 -8.83 -16.68
C GLN A 184 8.04 -7.71 -17.52
N GLY A 185 9.38 -7.69 -17.59
CA GLY A 185 10.13 -6.63 -18.28
C GLY A 185 11.26 -6.04 -17.45
N PRO A 186 11.74 -4.83 -17.77
CA PRO A 186 12.93 -4.28 -17.13
C PRO A 186 12.70 -3.91 -15.67
N PHE A 187 13.60 -4.38 -14.79
CA PHE A 187 13.75 -3.86 -13.43
C PHE A 187 14.76 -2.72 -13.44
N LEU A 188 14.27 -1.51 -13.26
CA LEU A 188 15.05 -0.27 -13.31
C LEU A 188 15.39 0.24 -11.92
N HIS A 189 16.27 1.24 -11.84
CA HIS A 189 16.48 2.03 -10.64
C HIS A 189 15.21 2.70 -10.14
N ASP A 190 14.33 3.14 -11.04
CA ASP A 190 12.98 3.59 -10.69
C ASP A 190 12.10 2.48 -10.07
N THR A 191 12.21 1.25 -10.60
CA THR A 191 11.46 0.09 -10.10
C THR A 191 11.85 -0.25 -8.66
N SER A 192 13.13 -0.07 -8.29
CA SER A 192 13.58 -0.36 -6.93
C SER A 192 12.96 0.60 -5.89
N PHE A 193 12.80 1.89 -6.23
CA PHE A 193 12.10 2.85 -5.38
C PHE A 193 10.59 2.64 -5.39
N THR A 194 10.01 2.29 -6.53
CA THR A 194 8.57 2.01 -6.64
C THR A 194 8.18 0.76 -5.83
N LEU A 195 9.04 -0.26 -5.85
CA LEU A 195 8.84 -1.48 -5.06
C LEU A 195 9.10 -1.23 -3.57
N THR A 196 10.28 -0.71 -3.21
CA THR A 196 10.72 -0.53 -1.81
C THR A 196 11.26 0.90 -1.58
N PRO A 197 10.39 1.88 -1.26
CA PRO A 197 10.79 3.27 -1.14
C PRO A 197 11.47 3.62 0.20
N PHE A 198 11.46 2.70 1.16
CA PHE A 198 11.95 2.96 2.51
C PHE A 198 13.47 2.85 2.59
N GLN A 199 14.07 3.69 3.43
CA GLN A 199 15.49 3.62 3.78
C GLN A 199 15.73 2.59 4.90
N ASP A 200 15.11 1.42 4.76
CA ASP A 200 15.19 0.35 5.75
C ASP A 200 16.50 -0.44 5.59
N LYS A 201 17.20 -0.59 6.71
CA LYS A 201 18.41 -1.42 6.84
C LYS A 201 18.06 -2.72 7.56
N ILE A 202 19.03 -3.63 7.66
CA ILE A 202 18.89 -4.85 8.46
C ILE A 202 19.42 -4.58 9.88
N ALA A 203 18.59 -4.84 10.88
CA ALA A 203 18.97 -4.94 12.28
C ALA A 203 19.07 -6.42 12.71
N VAL A 204 19.91 -6.71 13.71
CA VAL A 204 20.18 -8.05 14.22
C VAL A 204 20.11 -8.05 15.74
N ILE A 205 19.44 -9.05 16.30
CA ILE A 205 19.52 -9.39 17.72
C ILE A 205 20.15 -10.77 17.82
N ARG A 206 21.30 -10.85 18.49
CA ARG A 206 22.05 -12.11 18.61
C ARG A 206 21.57 -12.96 19.78
N LYS A 207 21.84 -14.26 19.69
CA LYS A 207 21.60 -15.24 20.77
C LYS A 207 20.15 -15.23 21.30
N VAL A 208 19.19 -15.14 20.40
CA VAL A 208 17.76 -15.29 20.70
C VAL A 208 17.46 -16.78 20.92
N PRO A 209 16.72 -17.17 21.98
CA PRO A 209 16.31 -18.57 22.17
C PRO A 209 15.55 -19.10 20.95
N TYR A 210 15.96 -20.25 20.42
CA TYR A 210 15.44 -20.80 19.17
C TYR A 210 13.91 -20.91 19.15
N LYS A 211 13.31 -21.42 20.22
CA LYS A 211 11.84 -21.55 20.34
C LYS A 211 11.12 -20.21 20.23
N ALA A 212 11.69 -19.14 20.80
CA ALA A 212 11.11 -17.81 20.69
C ALA A 212 11.16 -17.28 19.25
N ALA A 213 12.28 -17.49 18.55
CA ALA A 213 12.42 -17.10 17.14
C ALA A 213 11.46 -17.88 16.22
N VAL A 214 11.29 -19.19 16.44
CA VAL A 214 10.33 -20.02 15.70
C VAL A 214 8.90 -19.53 15.90
N ASP A 215 8.50 -19.25 17.14
CA ASP A 215 7.17 -18.77 17.46
C ASP A 215 6.88 -17.41 16.82
N ILE A 216 7.83 -16.47 16.90
CA ILE A 216 7.71 -15.15 16.26
C ILE A 216 7.57 -15.31 14.75
N SER A 217 8.39 -16.17 14.14
CA SER A 217 8.33 -16.47 12.70
C SER A 217 6.96 -17.01 12.29
N LYS A 218 6.42 -17.97 13.03
CA LYS A 218 5.12 -18.61 12.73
C LYS A 218 3.95 -17.64 12.91
N ARG A 219 3.96 -16.85 14.00
CA ARG A 219 2.92 -15.85 14.28
C ARG A 219 2.96 -14.74 13.24
N GLY A 220 4.14 -14.21 12.93
CA GLY A 220 4.32 -13.16 11.94
C GLY A 220 3.81 -13.52 10.54
N LEU A 221 3.79 -14.80 10.18
CA LEU A 221 3.28 -15.23 8.88
C LEU A 221 1.75 -15.01 8.72
N TRP A 222 0.98 -14.98 9.81
CA TRP A 222 -0.49 -15.00 9.72
C TRP A 222 -1.21 -13.94 10.56
N ASP A 223 -0.56 -13.40 11.60
CA ASP A 223 -1.20 -12.52 12.58
C ASP A 223 -0.79 -11.05 12.41
N VAL A 224 -1.65 -10.26 11.77
CA VAL A 224 -1.46 -8.80 11.61
C VAL A 224 -1.52 -8.02 12.93
N SER A 225 -2.07 -8.61 14.00
CA SER A 225 -2.15 -7.94 15.31
C SER A 225 -0.78 -7.72 15.92
N VAL A 226 0.23 -8.47 15.47
CA VAL A 226 1.62 -8.38 15.93
C VAL A 226 2.22 -6.96 15.79
N PHE A 227 1.77 -6.16 14.82
CA PHE A 227 2.18 -4.75 14.68
C PHE A 227 1.62 -3.84 15.77
N HIS A 228 0.61 -4.30 16.50
CA HIS A 228 -0.10 -3.57 17.55
C HIS A 228 0.18 -4.14 18.93
N GLU A 229 1.10 -5.10 19.03
CA GLU A 229 1.48 -5.72 20.29
C GLU A 229 2.01 -4.65 21.26
N LYS A 230 1.65 -4.80 22.53
CA LYS A 230 2.15 -3.96 23.62
C LYS A 230 2.89 -4.81 24.63
N LEU A 231 3.80 -4.18 25.36
CA LEU A 231 4.50 -4.81 26.47
C LEU A 231 3.51 -5.24 27.55
N LEU A 232 3.58 -6.50 27.99
CA LEU A 232 2.70 -7.07 29.01
C LEU A 232 2.88 -6.42 30.40
N SER A 233 3.99 -5.72 30.65
CA SER A 233 4.32 -5.10 31.94
C SER A 233 4.80 -3.65 31.79
N ARG A 234 3.85 -2.71 31.70
CA ARG A 234 4.00 -1.35 32.26
C ARG A 234 2.61 -0.74 32.42
N SER A 235 2.33 -0.31 33.64
CA SER A 235 1.17 0.49 34.01
C SER A 235 0.94 1.60 32.98
N ILE A 236 -0.34 1.80 32.64
CA ILE A 236 -0.82 2.80 31.71
C ILE A 236 -0.39 4.19 32.22
N SER A 237 0.68 4.76 31.66
CA SER A 237 0.90 6.20 31.70
C SER A 237 0.03 6.81 30.59
N TYR A 238 -0.88 7.69 31.00
CA TYR A 238 -1.92 8.33 30.21
C TYR A 238 -1.36 9.41 29.26
N GLU A 239 -0.31 9.11 28.51
CA GLU A 239 0.24 9.99 27.48
C GLU A 239 0.72 9.17 26.28
N GLN A 240 -0.24 8.68 25.50
CA GLN A 240 -0.05 8.33 24.10
C GLN A 240 -1.42 8.23 23.45
N THR A 241 -2.09 9.37 23.31
CA THR A 241 -3.05 9.59 22.21
C THR A 241 -2.27 9.65 20.89
N SER A 242 -1.59 8.55 20.53
CA SER A 242 -1.25 8.31 19.13
C SER A 242 -2.56 7.94 18.45
N LEU A 243 -3.04 8.88 17.66
CA LEU A 243 -4.24 8.79 16.88
C LEU A 243 -4.27 7.45 16.13
N ARG A 244 -5.33 6.70 16.39
CA ARG A 244 -5.50 5.34 15.90
C ARG A 244 -5.91 5.38 14.44
N SER A 245 -4.94 5.27 13.53
CA SER A 245 -5.18 4.66 12.22
C SER A 245 -5.46 3.17 12.44
N ARG A 246 -6.69 2.84 12.85
CA ARG A 246 -7.19 1.49 12.63
C ARG A 246 -7.10 1.28 11.14
N ASN A 247 -6.30 0.31 10.70
CA ASN A 247 -6.46 -0.27 9.39
C ASN A 247 -7.87 -0.85 9.33
N PHE A 248 -8.84 0.00 8.98
CA PHE A 248 -10.14 -0.46 8.55
C PHE A 248 -9.87 -1.19 7.25
N GLU A 249 -9.91 -2.52 7.35
CA GLU A 249 -10.33 -3.31 6.21
C GLU A 249 -11.60 -2.65 5.67
N PRO A 250 -11.69 -2.36 4.37
CA PRO A 250 -12.99 -2.06 3.81
C PRO A 250 -13.86 -3.26 4.17
N ASN A 251 -14.95 -3.02 4.91
CA ASN A 251 -16.00 -4.01 4.98
C ASN A 251 -16.33 -4.34 3.53
N ASN A 252 -16.01 -5.57 3.11
CA ASN A 252 -16.47 -6.13 1.85
C ASN A 252 -18.00 -6.12 1.91
N THR A 253 -18.61 -5.03 1.46
CA THR A 253 -20.00 -5.05 1.04
C THR A 253 -20.05 -5.48 -0.41
N ASN A 254 -19.48 -6.65 -0.71
CA ASN A 254 -20.01 -7.51 -1.77
C ASN A 254 -21.21 -8.22 -1.14
N ARG A 255 -22.31 -7.48 -0.94
CA ARG A 255 -23.61 -8.11 -0.83
C ARG A 255 -24.07 -8.32 -2.27
N ASP A 256 -23.79 -9.52 -2.76
CA ASP A 256 -24.51 -10.09 -3.89
C ASP A 256 -26.01 -10.05 -3.56
N GLN A 257 -26.74 -9.16 -4.22
CA GLN A 257 -28.17 -9.35 -4.45
C GLN A 257 -28.46 -9.12 -5.93
N PRO A 258 -29.07 -10.10 -6.62
CA PRO A 258 -29.46 -9.94 -8.00
C PRO A 258 -30.73 -9.11 -8.06
N SER A 259 -30.65 -7.84 -8.45
CA SER A 259 -31.84 -7.08 -8.86
C SER A 259 -31.95 -7.07 -10.39
N VAL A 260 -32.84 -7.93 -10.87
CA VAL A 260 -33.41 -7.90 -12.21
C VAL A 260 -34.28 -6.64 -12.32
N ASP A 261 -33.95 -5.72 -13.25
CA ASP A 261 -34.83 -5.36 -14.38
C ASP A 261 -34.35 -4.13 -15.19
N ASN A 262 -34.03 -4.41 -16.46
CA ASN A 262 -34.42 -3.69 -17.68
C ASN A 262 -34.32 -2.15 -17.78
N LYS A 263 -33.31 -1.70 -18.54
CA LYS A 263 -33.52 -0.72 -19.62
C LYS A 263 -32.53 -0.93 -20.78
N LYS A 264 -33.08 -1.30 -21.93
CA LYS A 264 -32.41 -1.45 -23.23
C LYS A 264 -31.70 -0.16 -23.63
N ILE A 265 -30.41 -0.24 -23.95
CA ILE A 265 -29.75 0.62 -24.94
C ILE A 265 -28.99 -0.28 -25.92
N SER A 266 -29.14 0.06 -27.20
CA SER A 266 -28.83 -0.72 -28.40
C SER A 266 -27.47 -1.41 -28.46
N THR A 267 -27.54 -2.57 -29.09
CA THR A 267 -26.47 -3.41 -29.62
C THR A 267 -25.45 -2.64 -30.46
N SER A 268 -24.20 -2.65 -30.03
CA SER A 268 -23.06 -2.77 -30.93
C SER A 268 -22.33 -4.07 -30.63
N THR A 269 -22.46 -5.03 -31.53
CA THR A 269 -21.65 -6.26 -31.61
C THR A 269 -20.22 -5.88 -31.97
N ASN A 270 -19.46 -5.49 -30.95
CA ASN A 270 -18.02 -5.70 -30.84
C ASN A 270 -17.81 -5.94 -29.35
N SER A 271 -17.48 -7.18 -28.97
CA SER A 271 -17.02 -7.50 -27.63
C SER A 271 -15.69 -6.77 -27.42
N SER A 272 -15.74 -5.48 -27.11
CA SER A 272 -14.59 -4.75 -26.63
C SER A 272 -14.31 -5.31 -25.24
N THR A 273 -13.29 -6.14 -25.13
CA THR A 273 -12.82 -6.62 -23.84
C THR A 273 -12.47 -5.38 -23.02
N LEU A 274 -13.32 -5.01 -22.06
CA LEU A 274 -13.08 -3.86 -21.21
C LEU A 274 -11.73 -4.05 -20.52
N LEU A 275 -10.92 -3.00 -20.47
CA LEU A 275 -9.68 -2.99 -19.72
C LEU A 275 -9.96 -3.36 -18.25
N ARG A 276 -8.95 -3.85 -17.54
CA ARG A 276 -9.10 -4.07 -16.09
C ARG A 276 -8.83 -2.75 -15.37
N GLY A 277 -9.72 -2.35 -14.49
CA GLY A 277 -9.59 -1.10 -13.72
C GLY A 277 -10.57 -1.02 -12.56
N TYR A 278 -10.54 0.12 -11.85
CA TYR A 278 -11.35 0.29 -10.65
C TYR A 278 -12.85 0.28 -10.98
N ILE A 279 -13.62 -0.43 -10.15
CA ILE A 279 -15.08 -0.36 -10.11
C ILE A 279 -15.44 0.03 -8.68
N THR A 280 -15.75 1.30 -8.48
CA THR A 280 -15.90 1.93 -7.17
C THR A 280 -17.36 1.98 -6.78
N THR A 281 -17.72 1.34 -5.66
CA THR A 281 -19.01 1.49 -5.00
C THR A 281 -18.83 2.27 -3.71
N ASP A 282 -19.53 3.39 -3.58
CA ASP A 282 -19.45 4.30 -2.45
C ASP A 282 -20.83 4.86 -2.07
N ASP A 283 -20.93 5.80 -1.13
CA ASP A 283 -22.22 6.36 -0.68
C ASP A 283 -22.95 7.16 -1.80
N GLY A 284 -22.26 7.42 -2.93
CA GLY A 284 -22.80 8.01 -4.16
C GLY A 284 -23.32 6.99 -5.18
N GLY A 285 -23.16 5.68 -4.94
CA GLY A 285 -23.50 4.60 -5.89
C GLY A 285 -22.26 3.99 -6.54
N SER A 286 -22.43 3.39 -7.73
CA SER A 286 -21.39 2.67 -8.48
C SER A 286 -20.96 3.34 -9.80
N ASP A 287 -21.42 4.58 -10.02
CA ASP A 287 -21.22 5.32 -11.26
C ASP A 287 -20.09 6.36 -11.16
N GLY A 288 -19.18 6.24 -10.19
CA GLY A 288 -18.18 7.27 -9.90
C GLY A 288 -16.97 7.27 -10.82
N ASP A 289 -16.57 6.12 -11.34
CA ASP A 289 -15.44 6.05 -12.25
C ASP A 289 -15.79 6.67 -13.61
N ASP A 290 -14.82 7.33 -14.25
CA ASP A 290 -15.03 7.97 -15.56
C ASP A 290 -14.91 7.01 -16.75
N THR A 291 -14.28 5.86 -16.52
CA THR A 291 -14.00 4.83 -17.52
C THR A 291 -14.66 3.51 -17.12
N LEU A 292 -15.27 2.82 -18.09
CA LEU A 292 -15.85 1.50 -17.87
C LEU A 292 -14.76 0.43 -17.89
N TYR A 293 -14.75 -0.40 -16.86
CA TYR A 293 -13.76 -1.45 -16.67
C TYR A 293 -14.38 -2.82 -16.42
N SER A 294 -13.58 -3.86 -16.65
CA SER A 294 -13.81 -5.19 -16.08
C SER A 294 -13.22 -5.26 -14.68
N HIS A 295 -13.84 -6.06 -13.80
CA HIS A 295 -13.43 -6.20 -12.41
C HIS A 295 -11.94 -6.54 -12.28
N LEU A 296 -11.23 -5.73 -11.49
CA LEU A 296 -10.00 -6.17 -10.84
C LEU A 296 -10.43 -7.22 -9.81
N GLY A 297 -9.86 -8.42 -9.87
CA GLY A 297 -10.16 -9.49 -8.90
C GLY A 297 -9.98 -9.04 -7.45
N ALA A 298 -10.41 -9.87 -6.51
CA ALA A 298 -10.38 -9.53 -5.08
C ALA A 298 -8.99 -9.06 -4.62
N VAL A 299 -8.97 -8.04 -3.76
CA VAL A 299 -7.75 -7.59 -3.09
C VAL A 299 -7.37 -8.64 -2.06
N VAL A 300 -6.18 -9.23 -2.23
CA VAL A 300 -5.61 -10.19 -1.28
C VAL A 300 -4.40 -9.54 -0.62
N LYS A 301 -4.29 -9.59 0.71
CA LYS A 301 -3.12 -9.03 1.41
C LYS A 301 -2.00 -10.08 1.48
N PRO A 302 -0.73 -9.69 1.29
CA PRO A 302 0.38 -10.60 1.53
C PRO A 302 0.48 -10.95 3.03
N PRO A 303 1.16 -12.06 3.37
CA PRO A 303 1.53 -12.35 4.74
C PRO A 303 2.23 -11.15 5.42
N PRO A 304 2.03 -10.89 6.72
CA PRO A 304 2.65 -9.75 7.41
C PRO A 304 4.18 -9.79 7.40
N PHE A 305 4.75 -10.98 7.62
CA PHE A 305 6.19 -11.26 7.58
C PHE A 305 6.48 -12.49 6.74
N MET A 306 7.68 -12.50 6.19
CA MET A 306 8.27 -13.66 5.55
C MET A 306 9.64 -13.90 6.18
N THR A 307 9.98 -15.18 6.34
CA THR A 307 11.20 -15.59 7.01
C THR A 307 12.01 -16.51 6.10
N ALA A 308 13.31 -16.23 5.98
CA ALA A 308 14.30 -17.18 5.50
C ALA A 308 15.19 -17.62 6.67
N VAL A 309 15.62 -18.88 6.67
CA VAL A 309 16.50 -19.41 7.72
C VAL A 309 17.78 -19.94 7.07
N THR A 310 18.93 -19.63 7.66
CA THR A 310 20.25 -20.13 7.25
C THR A 310 20.97 -20.78 8.41
N GLY A 311 21.90 -21.69 8.13
CA GLY A 311 22.78 -22.27 9.14
C GLY A 311 22.07 -23.13 10.20
N LEU A 312 20.93 -23.75 9.87
CA LEU A 312 20.34 -24.78 10.73
C LEU A 312 21.30 -25.98 10.81
N PRO A 313 21.48 -26.57 12.01
CA PRO A 313 22.29 -27.78 12.15
C PRO A 313 21.62 -28.98 11.46
N ASP A 314 22.43 -29.91 10.97
CA ASP A 314 21.94 -31.14 10.33
C ASP A 314 21.15 -32.03 11.31
N ASP A 315 21.59 -32.03 12.59
CA ASP A 315 20.97 -32.79 13.68
C ASP A 315 20.63 -31.88 14.87
N GLY A 316 19.42 -32.06 15.41
CA GLY A 316 18.94 -31.36 16.61
C GLY A 316 18.44 -29.94 16.38
N GLU A 317 18.04 -29.27 17.46
CA GLU A 317 17.64 -27.86 17.46
C GLU A 317 18.75 -27.02 18.10
N PRO A 318 19.13 -25.86 17.53
CA PRO A 318 20.09 -24.97 18.17
C PRO A 318 19.48 -24.41 19.46
N GLU A 319 20.31 -24.15 20.47
CA GLU A 319 19.84 -23.48 21.69
C GLU A 319 19.49 -22.01 21.42
N TYR A 320 20.33 -21.34 20.62
CA TYR A 320 20.21 -19.93 20.26
C TYR A 320 20.39 -19.70 18.76
N VAL A 321 19.77 -18.63 18.27
CA VAL A 321 19.86 -18.16 16.89
C VAL A 321 20.07 -16.66 16.84
N ASP A 322 20.55 -16.17 15.70
CA ASP A 322 20.52 -14.74 15.41
C ASP A 322 19.20 -14.39 14.72
N LEU A 323 18.59 -13.27 15.12
CA LEU A 323 17.35 -12.75 14.55
C LEU A 323 17.67 -11.50 13.74
N ALA A 324 17.70 -11.61 12.42
CA ALA A 324 17.88 -10.50 11.50
C ALA A 324 16.53 -10.01 10.95
N PHE A 325 16.32 -8.70 10.84
CA PHE A 325 15.04 -8.13 10.40
C PHE A 325 15.16 -6.71 9.86
N ASN A 326 14.15 -6.21 9.14
CA ASN A 326 14.12 -4.81 8.72
C ASN A 326 14.02 -3.87 9.94
N SER A 327 14.93 -2.90 10.04
CA SER A 327 15.17 -2.09 11.24
C SER A 327 13.96 -1.31 11.76
N PHE A 328 12.99 -1.00 10.91
CA PHE A 328 11.71 -0.42 11.33
C PHE A 328 10.97 -1.30 12.37
N LEU A 329 11.20 -2.61 12.36
CA LEU A 329 10.56 -3.56 13.28
C LEU A 329 11.22 -3.67 14.65
N THR A 330 12.32 -2.96 14.93
CA THR A 330 13.09 -3.12 16.18
C THR A 330 12.21 -3.06 17.41
N SER A 331 11.35 -2.05 17.54
CA SER A 331 10.45 -1.93 18.71
C SER A 331 9.51 -3.13 18.84
N MET A 332 8.95 -3.59 17.72
CA MET A 332 8.04 -4.73 17.69
C MET A 332 8.76 -6.02 18.08
N MET A 333 9.95 -6.30 17.52
CA MET A 333 10.72 -7.50 17.85
C MET A 333 11.11 -7.55 19.32
N LEU A 334 11.52 -6.41 19.91
CA LEU A 334 11.80 -6.32 21.34
C LEU A 334 10.56 -6.61 22.19
N ILE A 335 9.40 -6.03 21.84
CA ILE A 335 8.14 -6.30 22.55
C ILE A 335 7.76 -7.79 22.48
N LEU A 336 7.90 -8.43 21.31
CA LEU A 336 7.58 -9.85 21.15
C LEU A 336 8.49 -10.76 21.99
N LEU A 337 9.78 -10.43 22.06
CA LEU A 337 10.74 -11.16 22.90
C LEU A 337 10.47 -10.94 24.39
N GLN A 338 10.21 -9.70 24.81
CA GLN A 338 9.89 -9.36 26.20
C GLN A 338 8.58 -10.01 26.67
N ASN A 339 7.55 -10.04 25.81
CA ASN A 339 6.29 -10.72 26.12
C ASN A 339 6.45 -12.25 26.27
N LYS A 340 7.54 -12.82 25.76
CA LYS A 340 7.94 -14.21 25.97
C LYS A 340 8.85 -14.41 27.19
N GLY A 341 9.10 -13.37 27.97
CA GLY A 341 9.93 -13.42 29.18
C GLY A 341 11.43 -13.30 28.90
N HIS A 342 11.83 -12.84 27.72
CA HIS A 342 13.24 -12.65 27.38
C HIS A 342 13.63 -11.17 27.50
N ASP A 343 14.68 -10.89 28.28
CA ASP A 343 15.17 -9.54 28.55
C ASP A 343 16.07 -9.02 27.41
N PHE A 344 15.42 -8.60 26.32
CA PHE A 344 16.07 -7.89 25.21
C PHE A 344 15.65 -6.42 25.22
N ASP A 345 16.61 -5.53 24.98
CA ASP A 345 16.38 -4.10 24.83
C ASP A 345 17.12 -3.53 23.61
N LYS A 346 17.03 -2.21 23.41
CA LYS A 346 17.69 -1.53 22.28
C LYS A 346 19.21 -1.65 22.29
N SER A 347 19.85 -1.88 23.44
CA SER A 347 21.31 -2.05 23.53
C SER A 347 21.78 -3.38 22.92
N LYS A 348 20.86 -4.35 22.75
CA LYS A 348 21.10 -5.65 22.13
C LYS A 348 20.86 -5.68 20.62
N VAL A 349 20.55 -4.54 20.02
CA VAL A 349 20.24 -4.41 18.60
C VAL A 349 21.45 -3.85 17.87
N GLU A 350 21.97 -4.63 16.93
CA GLU A 350 23.07 -4.26 16.05
C GLU A 350 22.53 -3.96 14.64
N TYR A 351 23.18 -3.07 13.90
CA TYR A 351 22.94 -2.93 12.46
C TYR A 351 23.90 -3.85 11.71
N HIS A 352 23.37 -4.72 10.85
CA HIS A 352 24.19 -5.67 10.08
C HIS A 352 25.12 -4.96 9.10
N SER A 353 24.59 -3.96 8.39
CA SER A 353 25.34 -3.13 7.46
C SER A 353 24.65 -1.79 7.24
N ASP A 354 25.36 -0.86 6.59
CA ASP A 354 24.79 0.41 6.13
C ASP A 354 23.99 0.29 4.83
N GLU A 355 23.97 -0.89 4.21
CA GLU A 355 23.28 -1.17 2.96
C GLU A 355 21.75 -1.23 3.19
N GLN A 356 21.00 -0.58 2.30
CA GLN A 356 19.54 -0.61 2.36
C GLN A 356 19.01 -1.90 1.74
N ILE A 357 17.90 -2.42 2.28
CA ILE A 357 17.28 -3.64 1.75
C ILE A 357 16.92 -3.48 0.26
N ARG A 358 16.51 -2.28 -0.18
CA ARG A 358 16.27 -1.96 -1.61
C ARG A 358 17.49 -2.27 -2.49
N ASP A 359 18.68 -1.90 -2.01
CA ASP A 359 19.91 -2.04 -2.78
C ASP A 359 20.32 -3.52 -2.83
N MET A 360 20.13 -4.26 -1.72
CA MET A 360 20.29 -5.72 -1.69
C MET A 360 19.36 -6.44 -2.68
N ILE A 361 18.09 -6.01 -2.77
CA ILE A 361 17.13 -6.54 -3.74
C ILE A 361 17.58 -6.23 -5.16
N SER A 362 18.01 -5.00 -5.44
CA SER A 362 18.48 -4.57 -6.76
C SER A 362 19.70 -5.37 -7.21
N MET A 363 20.62 -5.66 -6.28
CA MET A 363 21.78 -6.51 -6.53
C MET A 363 21.38 -7.98 -6.72
N TRP A 364 20.43 -8.50 -5.93
CA TRP A 364 19.89 -9.84 -6.15
C TRP A 364 19.26 -9.96 -7.55
N VAL A 365 18.47 -8.97 -7.98
CA VAL A 365 17.90 -8.92 -9.33
C VAL A 365 18.99 -8.92 -10.39
N LYS A 366 20.03 -8.10 -10.22
CA LYS A 366 21.17 -8.06 -11.14
C LYS A 366 21.87 -9.41 -11.27
N ASP A 367 22.00 -10.13 -10.17
CA ASP A 367 22.70 -11.42 -10.11
C ASP A 367 21.82 -12.59 -10.65
N ASN A 368 20.50 -12.52 -10.55
CA ASN A 368 19.59 -13.66 -10.79
C ASN A 368 18.63 -13.49 -11.97
N TRP A 369 18.31 -12.27 -12.37
CA TRP A 369 17.40 -11.96 -13.47
C TRP A 369 18.17 -11.41 -14.68
N ILE A 370 19.17 -12.18 -15.10
CA ILE A 370 20.07 -11.86 -16.21
C ILE A 370 19.34 -12.13 -17.53
N GLY A 371 19.41 -11.20 -18.48
CA GLY A 371 18.90 -11.41 -19.83
C GLY A 371 18.48 -10.13 -20.52
N ASN A 372 17.91 -10.32 -21.72
CA ASN A 372 17.34 -9.23 -22.50
C ASN A 372 15.82 -9.12 -22.29
N CYS A 373 15.46 -7.87 -22.02
CA CYS A 373 14.19 -7.19 -22.06
C CYS A 373 14.57 -5.76 -22.48
#